data_AF-A0A8S1MP52-F1
#
_entry.id   AF-A0A8S1MP52-F1
#
_cell.length_a   1.000
_cell.length_b   1.000
_cell.length_c   1.000
_cell.angle_alpha   90.00
_cell.angle_beta   90.00
_cell.angle_gamma   90.00
#
_symmetry.space_group_name_H-M   'P 1'
#
loop_
_entity.id
_entity.type
_entity.pdbx_description
1 polymer ?
#
loop_
_entity_poly.entity_id
_entity_poly.type
_entity_poly.pdbx_seq_one_letter_code
_entity_poly.pdbx_strand_id
1 'polypeptide(L)'
;MENLHPAEEIVKKILDNIEQHHQFIDYVNKNSNKQKQGIWIKQYHKGEELKKITENIIRIVELQNEYIPIKQKFHHILVHKQFVPNLCGYHATYNLIQCVQSIKYKISPQFYDIAAFWSYVRRTQDFLKQYRNNRGLDSSTWPWRKEDIENGDFERTYLKCCLESKPLFKQTFQNEVFEGIKYIVTNDTIFYQYGNIVNGYNERQNLQKKFNLFQEFRPKEDEEMIQTYMLGVTNHWISFVAIKNIKGTQFIVMDSRNRDFFLWNQQQIKEFLQQDQLERPKRGQKPLNQFYLDLYEQGMKDLQQLITLLISWITGQSKLEAYVSNQKIQVFLNPLIELLEITQENYINLRFCNENADEIYQILALWSDQYRITVREYIGNATQITQLNKILFLKALELTMAALDYQTRRGLWNQKKQSSLHRMLEYLQLVNKSL
;
A
#
# COMPACT_ATOMS: atom_id res chain seq x y z
N MET A 1 -24.59 35.08 31.25
CA MET A 1 -24.02 33.89 30.57
C MET A 1 -25.06 32.81 30.69
N GLU A 2 -25.85 32.59 29.64
CA GLU A 2 -26.88 31.55 29.63
C GLU A 2 -26.20 30.17 29.56
N ASN A 3 -26.54 29.30 30.51
CA ASN A 3 -26.05 27.93 30.54
C ASN A 3 -26.72 27.15 29.40
N LEU A 4 -26.04 27.06 28.26
CA LEU A 4 -26.44 26.18 27.16
C LEU A 4 -26.57 24.74 27.67
N HIS A 5 -27.56 24.01 27.17
CA HIS A 5 -27.71 22.59 27.49
C HIS A 5 -26.42 21.85 27.05
N PRO A 6 -25.92 20.83 27.77
CA PRO A 6 -24.65 20.16 27.43
C PRO A 6 -24.58 19.67 25.97
N ALA A 7 -25.72 19.27 25.40
CA ALA A 7 -25.82 18.90 23.99
C ALA A 7 -25.64 20.10 23.03
N GLU A 8 -26.16 21.28 23.37
CA GLU A 8 -25.99 22.50 22.56
C GLU A 8 -24.56 23.02 22.62
N GLU A 9 -23.91 22.91 23.77
CA GLU A 9 -22.48 23.25 23.91
C GLU A 9 -21.60 22.32 23.06
N ILE A 10 -21.92 21.02 23.02
CA ILE A 10 -21.24 20.05 22.15
C ILE A 10 -21.48 20.38 20.66
N VAL A 11 -22.73 20.62 20.26
CA VAL A 11 -23.07 20.98 18.87
C VAL A 11 -22.38 22.27 18.46
N LYS A 12 -22.40 23.29 19.32
CA LYS A 12 -21.72 24.57 19.06
C LYS A 12 -20.21 24.37 18.91
N LYS A 13 -19.55 23.61 19.80
CA LYS A 13 -18.13 23.27 19.67
C LYS A 13 -17.81 22.55 18.36
N ILE A 14 -18.68 21.63 17.92
CA ILE A 14 -18.52 20.96 16.63
C ILE A 14 -18.64 21.98 15.49
N LEU A 15 -19.65 22.84 15.50
CA LEU A 15 -19.86 23.86 14.46
C LEU A 15 -18.70 24.87 14.40
N ASP A 16 -18.23 25.34 15.55
CA ASP A 16 -17.09 26.25 15.65
C ASP A 16 -15.81 25.60 15.08
N ASN A 17 -15.58 24.31 15.37
CA ASN A 17 -14.46 23.55 14.79
C ASN A 17 -14.61 23.36 13.27
N ILE A 18 -15.83 23.12 12.76
CA ILE A 18 -16.10 23.06 11.30
C ILE A 18 -15.68 24.37 10.68
N GLU A 19 -16.14 25.48 11.24
CA GLU A 19 -15.88 26.80 10.69
C GLU A 19 -14.39 27.15 10.73
N GLN A 20 -13.71 26.90 11.86
CA GLN A 20 -12.26 27.10 11.96
C GLN A 20 -11.50 26.24 10.96
N HIS A 21 -11.88 24.98 10.71
CA HIS A 21 -11.19 24.19 9.70
C HIS A 21 -11.53 24.64 8.27
N HIS A 22 -12.76 25.10 8.03
CA HIS A 22 -13.13 25.73 6.75
C HIS A 22 -12.20 26.92 6.47
N GLN A 23 -12.09 27.83 7.42
CA GLN A 23 -11.22 28.99 7.34
C GLN A 23 -9.75 28.58 7.12
N PHE A 24 -9.27 27.52 7.79
CA PHE A 24 -7.93 26.98 7.56
C PHE A 24 -7.73 26.49 6.11
N ILE A 25 -8.60 25.63 5.58
CA ILE A 25 -8.41 25.13 4.21
C ILE A 25 -8.56 26.27 3.19
N ASP A 26 -9.49 27.21 3.39
CA ASP A 26 -9.61 28.41 2.55
C ASP A 26 -8.32 29.22 2.57
N TYR A 27 -7.78 29.40 3.76
CA TYR A 27 -6.54 30.10 3.96
C TYR A 27 -5.39 29.43 3.21
N VAL A 28 -5.24 28.12 3.34
CA VAL A 28 -4.20 27.34 2.64
C VAL A 28 -4.38 27.39 1.12
N ASN A 29 -5.62 27.32 0.62
CA ASN A 29 -5.91 27.43 -0.81
C ASN A 29 -5.61 28.83 -1.36
N LYS A 30 -6.00 29.89 -0.63
CA LYS A 30 -5.80 31.30 -1.05
C LYS A 30 -4.34 31.75 -0.95
N ASN A 31 -3.58 31.22 0.02
CA ASN A 31 -2.19 31.61 0.27
C ASN A 31 -1.17 30.67 -0.37
N SER A 32 -1.66 29.79 -1.23
CA SER A 32 -0.94 28.70 -1.88
C SER A 32 0.33 29.05 -2.64
N ASN A 33 0.35 30.24 -3.24
CA ASN A 33 1.43 30.71 -4.08
C ASN A 33 2.41 31.64 -3.33
N LYS A 34 2.31 31.73 -1.99
CA LYS A 34 3.14 32.65 -1.19
C LYS A 34 4.44 31.97 -0.73
N GLN A 35 5.54 32.73 -0.77
CA GLN A 35 6.90 32.25 -0.44
C GLN A 35 7.12 31.86 1.04
N LYS A 36 6.20 32.18 1.96
CA LYS A 36 6.37 31.93 3.41
C LYS A 36 5.13 31.30 4.06
N GLN A 37 4.59 30.26 3.44
CA GLN A 37 3.32 29.67 3.85
C GLN A 37 3.33 28.99 5.22
N GLY A 38 4.44 28.38 5.63
CA GLY A 38 4.52 27.85 7.00
C GLY A 38 4.33 28.91 8.09
N ILE A 39 4.79 30.15 7.85
CA ILE A 39 4.63 31.26 8.81
C ILE A 39 3.15 31.57 8.98
N TRP A 40 2.46 31.64 7.85
CA TRP A 40 1.04 31.88 7.74
C TRP A 40 0.21 30.79 8.43
N ILE A 41 0.50 29.51 8.17
CA ILE A 41 -0.16 28.38 8.83
C ILE A 41 0.08 28.41 10.34
N LYS A 42 1.32 28.64 10.79
CA LYS A 42 1.64 28.76 12.21
C LYS A 42 0.95 29.95 12.88
N GLN A 43 0.78 31.06 12.17
CA GLN A 43 0.02 32.22 12.64
C GLN A 43 -1.49 31.93 12.74
N TYR A 44 -2.04 31.13 11.82
CA TYR A 44 -3.44 30.72 11.86
C TYR A 44 -3.74 29.89 13.12
N HIS A 45 -2.87 28.95 13.45
CA HIS A 45 -2.95 28.14 14.67
C HIS A 45 -2.30 28.81 15.89
N LYS A 46 -2.11 30.13 15.86
CA LYS A 46 -1.43 30.85 16.95
C LYS A 46 -2.28 30.77 18.22
N GLY A 47 -1.69 30.19 19.28
CA GLY A 47 -2.35 30.02 20.57
C GLY A 47 -2.94 28.64 20.80
N GLU A 48 -2.92 27.75 19.80
CA GLU A 48 -3.19 26.34 20.03
C GLU A 48 -2.04 25.68 20.79
N GLU A 49 -2.38 24.83 21.76
CA GLU A 49 -1.40 24.00 22.46
C GLU A 49 -0.75 23.02 21.47
N LEU A 50 0.58 22.94 21.48
CA LEU A 50 1.35 22.01 20.64
C LEU A 50 1.32 20.61 21.23
N LYS A 51 0.42 19.78 20.72
CA LYS A 51 0.34 18.36 21.05
C LYS A 51 1.29 17.56 20.18
N LYS A 52 2.09 16.69 20.79
CA LYS A 52 2.94 15.79 20.01
C LYS A 52 2.04 14.81 19.26
N ILE A 53 2.39 14.54 18.00
CA ILE A 53 1.71 13.51 17.19
C ILE A 53 1.62 12.17 17.95
N THR A 54 2.64 11.86 18.76
CA THR A 54 2.73 10.65 19.58
C THR A 54 1.73 10.58 20.74
N GLU A 55 1.05 11.66 21.12
CA GLU A 55 0.00 11.61 22.16
C GLU A 55 -1.25 10.84 21.69
N ASN A 56 -1.39 10.68 20.37
CA ASN A 56 -2.53 10.05 19.73
C ASN A 56 -2.30 8.56 19.40
N ILE A 57 -1.26 7.96 20.00
CA ILE A 57 -0.85 6.59 19.71
C ILE A 57 -1.85 5.59 20.31
N ILE A 58 -2.41 4.74 19.45
CA ILE A 58 -3.09 3.48 19.82
C ILE A 58 -2.08 2.54 20.47
N ARG A 59 -0.97 2.31 19.77
CA ARG A 59 0.06 1.35 20.18
C ARG A 59 1.39 1.61 19.49
N ILE A 60 2.46 1.31 20.21
CA ILE A 60 3.79 1.10 19.63
C ILE A 60 3.92 -0.39 19.35
N VAL A 61 4.09 -0.74 18.09
CA VAL A 61 4.16 -2.13 17.63
C VAL A 61 5.59 -2.42 17.22
N GLU A 62 6.14 -3.52 17.73
CA GLU A 62 7.42 -4.09 17.27
C GLU A 62 7.13 -5.16 16.23
N LEU A 63 7.62 -4.97 15.00
CA LEU A 63 7.47 -5.96 13.95
C LEU A 63 8.69 -6.89 13.91
N GLN A 64 8.40 -8.18 13.75
CA GLN A 64 9.36 -9.23 13.45
C GLN A 64 8.73 -10.15 12.41
N ASN A 65 9.40 -10.33 11.27
CA ASN A 65 9.09 -11.40 10.33
C ASN A 65 10.38 -11.95 9.72
N GLU A 66 10.27 -13.00 8.90
CA GLU A 66 11.39 -13.67 8.22
C GLU A 66 12.30 -12.71 7.41
N TYR A 67 11.77 -11.57 6.97
CA TYR A 67 12.43 -10.54 6.16
C TYR A 67 12.96 -9.35 7.00
N ILE A 68 12.75 -9.37 8.33
CA ILE A 68 13.18 -8.33 9.27
C ILE A 68 13.95 -9.00 10.43
N PRO A 69 15.28 -9.03 10.39
CA PRO A 69 16.09 -9.57 11.50
C PRO A 69 16.20 -8.60 12.69
N ILE A 70 15.76 -7.35 12.54
CA ILE A 70 15.91 -6.30 13.58
C ILE A 70 14.55 -5.72 13.92
N LYS A 71 14.16 -5.80 15.20
CA LYS A 71 12.94 -5.19 15.72
C LYS A 71 12.88 -3.70 15.39
N GLN A 72 11.83 -3.28 14.69
CA GLN A 72 11.55 -1.88 14.41
C GLN A 72 10.25 -1.47 15.11
N LYS A 73 10.26 -0.28 15.73
CA LYS A 73 9.08 0.30 16.37
C LYS A 73 8.34 1.18 15.37
N PHE A 74 7.05 0.96 15.24
CA PHE A 74 6.16 1.91 14.57
C PHE A 74 5.01 2.33 15.49
N HIS A 75 4.46 3.50 15.19
CA HIS A 75 3.38 4.12 15.92
C HIS A 75 2.09 3.94 15.13
N HIS A 76 1.13 3.21 15.69
CA HIS A 76 -0.23 3.22 15.17
C HIS A 76 -1.00 4.35 15.85
N ILE A 77 -1.50 5.32 15.10
CA ILE A 77 -2.17 6.52 15.61
C ILE A 77 -3.67 6.43 15.37
N LEU A 78 -4.47 6.78 16.38
CA LEU A 78 -5.92 6.90 16.26
C LEU A 78 -6.25 8.14 15.42
N VAL A 79 -7.24 8.01 14.54
CA VAL A 79 -7.75 9.10 13.71
C VAL A 79 -9.28 9.17 13.76
N HIS A 80 -9.90 10.09 13.03
CA HIS A 80 -11.34 10.10 12.87
C HIS A 80 -11.79 8.77 12.25
N LYS A 81 -12.63 8.03 12.98
CA LYS A 81 -13.08 6.70 12.57
C LYS A 81 -14.03 6.81 11.39
N GLN A 82 -13.80 6.01 10.36
CA GLN A 82 -14.71 5.90 9.23
C GLN A 82 -15.98 5.15 9.64
N PHE A 83 -17.13 5.81 9.52
CA PHE A 83 -18.45 5.20 9.71
C PHE A 83 -19.24 5.05 8.40
N VAL A 84 -18.83 5.77 7.35
CA VAL A 84 -19.48 5.77 6.04
C VAL A 84 -18.59 5.01 5.03
N PRO A 85 -19.14 4.09 4.23
CA PRO A 85 -18.39 3.43 3.15
C PRO A 85 -17.77 4.42 2.15
N ASN A 86 -16.80 3.96 1.34
CA ASN A 86 -16.20 4.70 0.22
C ASN A 86 -15.49 6.04 0.58
N LEU A 87 -15.12 6.26 1.84
CA LEU A 87 -14.35 7.43 2.27
C LEU A 87 -12.91 7.12 2.66
N CYS A 88 -12.48 5.85 2.60
CA CYS A 88 -11.15 5.45 3.05
C CYS A 88 -10.03 6.19 2.32
N GLY A 89 -10.16 6.50 1.02
CA GLY A 89 -9.20 7.32 0.30
C GLY A 89 -9.15 8.78 0.77
N TYR A 90 -10.30 9.37 1.10
CA TYR A 90 -10.34 10.71 1.72
C TYR A 90 -9.69 10.70 3.10
N HIS A 91 -9.95 9.69 3.92
CA HIS A 91 -9.30 9.55 5.23
C HIS A 91 -7.79 9.42 5.08
N ALA A 92 -7.32 8.55 4.18
CA ALA A 92 -5.89 8.32 3.99
C ALA A 92 -5.17 9.62 3.59
N THR A 93 -5.71 10.35 2.62
CA THR A 93 -5.12 11.62 2.19
C THR A 93 -5.22 12.73 3.23
N TYR A 94 -6.35 12.85 3.94
CA TYR A 94 -6.52 13.79 5.03
C TYR A 94 -5.47 13.57 6.12
N ASN A 95 -5.29 12.32 6.55
CA ASN A 95 -4.33 11.94 7.58
C ASN A 95 -2.88 12.23 7.15
N LEU A 96 -2.53 11.92 5.90
CA LEU A 96 -1.20 12.27 5.37
C LEU A 96 -0.96 13.79 5.40
N ILE A 97 -1.97 14.58 4.99
CA ILE A 97 -1.87 16.04 4.98
C ILE A 97 -1.67 16.57 6.41
N GLN A 98 -2.54 16.16 7.33
CA GLN A 98 -2.48 16.58 8.73
C GLN A 98 -1.13 16.21 9.37
N CYS A 99 -0.66 14.99 9.14
CA CYS A 99 0.61 14.52 9.70
C CYS A 99 1.80 15.36 9.20
N VAL A 100 1.90 15.56 7.88
CA VAL A 100 3.00 16.33 7.27
C VAL A 100 2.98 17.79 7.72
N GLN A 101 1.81 18.43 7.74
CA GLN A 101 1.69 19.82 8.19
C GLN A 101 2.05 19.99 9.66
N SER A 102 1.63 19.07 10.52
CA SER A 102 2.02 19.07 11.94
C SER A 102 3.53 18.93 12.14
N ILE A 103 4.19 18.06 11.36
CA ILE A 103 5.65 17.90 11.44
C ILE A 103 6.37 19.16 10.96
N LYS A 104 5.98 19.70 9.79
CA LYS A 104 6.63 20.84 9.16
C LYS A 104 6.44 22.12 9.95
N TYR A 105 5.21 22.44 10.31
CA TYR A 105 4.85 23.75 10.87
C TYR A 105 4.77 23.76 12.39
N LYS A 106 5.02 22.60 13.02
CA LYS A 106 4.92 22.41 14.48
C LYS A 106 3.56 22.91 14.97
N ILE A 107 2.49 22.34 14.42
CA ILE A 107 1.09 22.59 14.81
C ILE A 107 0.42 21.29 15.23
N SER A 108 -0.62 21.38 16.05
CA SER A 108 -1.37 20.21 16.49
C SER A 108 -2.10 19.52 15.34
N PRO A 109 -2.00 18.20 15.18
CA PRO A 109 -2.72 17.49 14.12
C PRO A 109 -4.20 17.39 14.45
N GLN A 110 -5.06 17.58 13.45
CA GLN A 110 -6.51 17.52 13.61
C GLN A 110 -7.08 16.14 13.23
N PHE A 111 -6.39 15.06 13.61
CA PHE A 111 -6.72 13.69 13.18
C PHE A 111 -8.13 13.25 13.59
N TYR A 112 -8.61 13.63 14.77
CA TYR A 112 -9.91 13.22 15.33
C TYR A 112 -11.03 14.19 15.02
N ASP A 113 -10.69 15.33 14.44
CA ASP A 113 -11.65 16.38 14.21
C ASP A 113 -12.55 15.98 13.01
N ILE A 114 -13.75 15.50 13.35
CA ILE A 114 -14.77 15.09 12.38
C ILE A 114 -15.16 16.25 11.46
N ALA A 115 -15.21 17.44 12.04
CA ALA A 115 -15.62 18.66 11.39
C ALA A 115 -14.58 19.09 10.35
N ALA A 116 -13.31 19.01 10.73
CA ALA A 116 -12.19 19.21 9.85
C ALA A 116 -12.15 18.21 8.69
N PHE A 117 -12.38 16.93 8.98
CA PHE A 117 -12.43 15.89 7.96
C PHE A 117 -13.52 16.15 6.91
N TRP A 118 -14.76 16.44 7.31
CA TRP A 118 -15.86 16.68 6.36
C TRP A 118 -15.70 17.96 5.55
N SER A 119 -15.12 19.00 6.15
CA SER A 119 -14.70 20.21 5.45
C SER A 119 -13.70 19.89 4.34
N TYR A 120 -12.68 19.08 4.66
CA TYR A 120 -11.70 18.61 3.69
C TYR A 120 -12.36 17.84 2.53
N VAL A 121 -13.27 16.92 2.82
CA VAL A 121 -14.01 16.16 1.80
C VAL A 121 -14.78 17.11 0.87
N ARG A 122 -15.63 17.98 1.41
CA ARG A 122 -16.47 18.89 0.63
C ARG A 122 -15.64 19.80 -0.27
N ARG A 123 -14.57 20.40 0.26
CA ARG A 123 -13.68 21.29 -0.50
C ARG A 123 -12.88 20.54 -1.57
N THR A 124 -12.58 19.27 -1.34
CA THR A 124 -11.98 18.42 -2.38
C THR A 124 -12.97 18.18 -3.51
N GLN A 125 -14.22 17.84 -3.20
CA GLN A 125 -15.27 17.65 -4.19
C GLN A 125 -15.54 18.94 -4.98
N ASP A 126 -15.58 20.10 -4.30
CA ASP A 126 -15.75 21.40 -4.96
C ASP A 126 -14.57 21.76 -5.87
N PHE A 127 -13.34 21.49 -5.41
CA PHE A 127 -12.15 21.60 -6.26
C PHE A 127 -12.27 20.73 -7.51
N LEU A 128 -12.73 19.48 -7.39
CA LEU A 128 -12.87 18.57 -8.53
C LEU A 128 -13.94 19.04 -9.53
N LYS A 129 -15.06 19.58 -9.04
CA LYS A 129 -16.08 20.21 -9.89
C LYS A 129 -15.52 21.41 -10.65
N GLN A 130 -14.72 22.26 -9.99
CA GLN A 130 -14.04 23.37 -10.64
C GLN A 130 -12.98 22.90 -11.64
N TYR A 131 -12.17 21.90 -11.26
CA TYR A 131 -11.14 21.30 -12.11
C TYR A 131 -11.73 20.76 -13.41
N ARG A 132 -12.84 20.00 -13.31
CA ARG A 132 -13.61 19.49 -14.44
C ARG A 132 -14.03 20.62 -15.38
N ASN A 133 -14.66 21.66 -14.84
CA ASN A 133 -15.15 22.79 -15.65
C ASN A 133 -13.98 23.52 -16.33
N ASN A 134 -12.90 23.78 -15.61
CA ASN A 134 -11.72 24.49 -16.13
C ASN A 134 -10.95 23.71 -17.20
N ARG A 135 -11.06 22.38 -17.20
CA ARG A 135 -10.42 21.47 -18.17
C ARG A 135 -11.35 21.07 -19.31
N GLY A 136 -12.60 21.55 -19.33
CA GLY A 136 -13.58 21.19 -20.36
C GLY A 136 -13.96 19.71 -20.35
N LEU A 137 -13.91 19.05 -19.19
CA LEU A 137 -14.24 17.62 -19.06
C LEU A 137 -15.77 17.43 -19.02
N ASP A 138 -16.27 16.40 -19.69
CA ASP A 138 -17.72 16.19 -19.87
C ASP A 138 -18.42 15.78 -18.57
N SER A 139 -19.19 16.72 -18.01
CA SER A 139 -19.95 16.54 -16.77
C SER A 139 -21.09 15.51 -16.83
N SER A 140 -21.44 14.99 -18.02
CA SER A 140 -22.47 13.98 -18.20
C SER A 140 -21.91 12.54 -18.20
N THR A 141 -20.59 12.38 -18.24
CA THR A 141 -19.94 11.07 -18.37
C THR A 141 -19.14 10.71 -17.12
N TRP A 142 -18.97 9.40 -16.88
CA TRP A 142 -18.00 8.91 -15.90
C TRP A 142 -16.57 9.29 -16.34
N PRO A 143 -15.69 9.73 -15.44
CA PRO A 143 -15.87 9.89 -13.99
C PRO A 143 -16.23 11.34 -13.56
N TRP A 144 -16.91 12.14 -14.37
CA TRP A 144 -17.04 13.58 -14.12
C TRP A 144 -18.46 14.04 -13.77
N ARG A 145 -19.41 13.11 -13.61
CA ARG A 145 -20.75 13.43 -13.11
C ARG A 145 -20.67 13.92 -11.66
N LYS A 146 -21.64 14.72 -11.25
CA LYS A 146 -21.69 15.26 -9.88
C LYS A 146 -21.71 14.13 -8.84
N GLU A 147 -22.50 13.09 -9.10
CA GLU A 147 -22.60 11.90 -8.26
C GLU A 147 -21.29 11.12 -8.19
N ASP A 148 -20.57 10.97 -9.31
CA ASP A 148 -19.28 10.28 -9.34
C ASP A 148 -18.23 11.02 -8.47
N ILE A 149 -18.26 12.35 -8.44
CA ILE A 149 -17.35 13.17 -7.62
C ILE A 149 -17.70 13.05 -6.13
N GLU A 150 -18.99 13.04 -5.81
CA GLU A 150 -19.49 13.06 -4.43
C GLU A 150 -19.42 11.68 -3.77
N ASN A 151 -19.68 10.61 -4.53
CA ASN A 151 -19.88 9.26 -4.01
C ASN A 151 -18.94 8.19 -4.58
N GLY A 152 -18.16 8.52 -5.63
CA GLY A 152 -17.23 7.59 -6.27
C GLY A 152 -15.91 7.41 -5.52
N ASP A 153 -15.09 6.46 -6.00
CA ASP A 153 -13.79 6.12 -5.41
C ASP A 153 -12.76 7.23 -5.66
N PHE A 154 -12.58 8.10 -4.66
CA PHE A 154 -11.70 9.27 -4.75
C PHE A 154 -10.26 8.91 -5.09
N GLU A 155 -9.71 7.93 -4.37
CA GLU A 155 -8.35 7.41 -4.51
C GLU A 155 -7.95 6.99 -5.93
N ARG A 156 -8.86 6.34 -6.67
CA ARG A 156 -8.62 5.70 -7.97
C ARG A 156 -8.82 6.70 -9.09
N THR A 157 -9.74 7.63 -8.87
CA THR A 157 -10.30 8.45 -9.93
C THR A 157 -9.72 9.86 -9.93
N TYR A 158 -9.55 10.46 -8.74
CA TYR A 158 -9.30 11.89 -8.61
C TYR A 158 -8.02 12.24 -7.86
N LEU A 159 -7.44 11.29 -7.10
CA LEU A 159 -6.23 11.53 -6.30
C LEU A 159 -5.09 12.15 -7.12
N LYS A 160 -4.85 11.62 -8.33
CA LYS A 160 -3.81 12.12 -9.23
C LYS A 160 -4.05 13.59 -9.60
N CYS A 161 -5.29 13.96 -9.93
CA CYS A 161 -5.65 15.35 -10.22
C CYS A 161 -5.43 16.26 -9.01
N CYS A 162 -5.74 15.78 -7.80
CA CYS A 162 -5.50 16.52 -6.57
C CYS A 162 -3.99 16.71 -6.30
N LEU A 163 -3.18 15.68 -6.43
CA LEU A 163 -1.72 15.77 -6.28
C LEU A 163 -1.11 16.75 -7.29
N GLU A 164 -1.58 16.71 -8.54
CA GLU A 164 -1.04 17.53 -9.62
C GLU A 164 -1.54 18.97 -9.63
N SER A 165 -2.71 19.26 -9.07
CA SER A 165 -3.39 20.55 -9.28
C SER A 165 -4.03 21.16 -8.04
N LYS A 166 -4.35 20.39 -6.99
CA LYS A 166 -4.97 20.96 -5.79
C LYS A 166 -3.91 21.67 -4.95
N PRO A 167 -4.06 22.97 -4.66
CA PRO A 167 -3.02 23.74 -3.97
C PRO A 167 -2.60 23.13 -2.63
N LEU A 168 -3.57 22.76 -1.79
CA LEU A 168 -3.34 22.11 -0.50
C LEU A 168 -2.40 20.90 -0.60
N PHE A 169 -2.56 20.04 -1.62
CA PHE A 169 -1.72 18.86 -1.80
C PHE A 169 -0.30 19.25 -2.19
N LYS A 170 -0.15 20.11 -3.20
CA LYS A 170 1.15 20.60 -3.66
C LYS A 170 1.99 21.15 -2.51
N GLN A 171 1.41 22.02 -1.70
CA GLN A 171 2.14 22.68 -0.63
C GLN A 171 2.49 21.74 0.51
N THR A 172 1.58 20.82 0.83
CA THR A 172 1.81 19.89 1.92
C THR A 172 3.02 19.02 1.59
N PHE A 173 3.08 18.50 0.36
CA PHE A 173 4.12 17.58 -0.09
C PHE A 173 5.30 18.25 -0.81
N GLN A 174 5.40 19.58 -0.82
CA GLN A 174 6.58 20.26 -1.36
C GLN A 174 7.74 20.27 -0.36
N ASN A 175 8.96 20.20 -0.91
CA ASN A 175 10.17 20.52 -0.16
C ASN A 175 10.17 22.00 0.19
N GLU A 176 10.51 22.34 1.43
CA GLU A 176 10.64 23.74 1.84
C GLU A 176 11.59 23.91 3.02
N VAL A 177 12.02 25.14 3.28
CA VAL A 177 12.75 25.51 4.49
C VAL A 177 11.79 26.30 5.38
N PHE A 178 11.55 25.81 6.60
CA PHE A 178 10.69 26.47 7.57
C PHE A 178 11.38 26.49 8.95
N GLU A 179 11.43 27.67 9.57
CA GLU A 179 12.11 27.91 10.85
C GLU A 179 13.55 27.36 10.90
N GLY A 180 14.28 27.51 9.78
CA GLY A 180 15.65 27.04 9.65
C GLY A 180 15.80 25.55 9.37
N ILE A 181 14.70 24.78 9.34
CA ILE A 181 14.72 23.35 9.02
C ILE A 181 14.33 23.13 7.56
N LYS A 182 15.17 22.42 6.81
CA LYS A 182 14.90 21.96 5.45
C LYS A 182 14.15 20.63 5.47
N TYR A 183 12.92 20.67 5.00
CA TYR A 183 12.04 19.52 4.86
C TYR A 183 12.14 18.93 3.46
N ILE A 184 12.50 17.65 3.37
CA ILE A 184 12.49 16.88 2.12
C ILE A 184 11.30 15.93 2.18
N VAL A 185 10.28 16.18 1.37
CA VAL A 185 9.00 15.46 1.39
C VAL A 185 8.81 14.68 0.10
N THR A 186 8.42 13.41 0.21
CA THR A 186 7.94 12.61 -0.92
C THR A 186 6.57 12.05 -0.59
N ASN A 187 5.72 11.90 -1.61
CA ASN A 187 4.38 11.33 -1.46
C ASN A 187 4.10 10.38 -2.61
N ASP A 188 3.84 9.12 -2.29
CA ASP A 188 3.64 8.06 -3.26
C ASP A 188 2.46 7.15 -2.88
N THR A 189 2.06 6.27 -3.79
CA THR A 189 0.97 5.31 -3.58
C THR A 189 1.44 3.90 -3.84
N ILE A 190 1.13 2.99 -2.92
CA ILE A 190 1.47 1.57 -3.04
C ILE A 190 0.18 0.77 -3.08
N PHE A 191 0.01 -0.05 -4.12
CA PHE A 191 -1.09 -0.97 -4.28
C PHE A 191 -0.64 -2.38 -3.94
N TYR A 192 -1.34 -3.01 -3.01
CA TYR A 192 -1.00 -4.33 -2.50
C TYR A 192 -2.25 -5.19 -2.36
N GLN A 193 -2.27 -6.32 -3.06
CA GLN A 193 -3.45 -7.18 -3.12
C GLN A 193 -3.05 -8.65 -3.14
N TYR A 194 -3.62 -9.43 -2.22
CA TYR A 194 -3.39 -10.88 -2.12
C TYR A 194 -1.90 -11.22 -2.10
N GLY A 195 -1.17 -10.54 -1.22
CA GLY A 195 0.29 -10.63 -1.15
C GLY A 195 1.05 -9.86 -2.23
N ASN A 196 0.46 -9.40 -3.32
CA ASN A 196 1.23 -8.88 -4.47
C ASN A 196 1.31 -7.35 -4.54
N ILE A 197 2.46 -6.81 -4.96
CA ILE A 197 2.58 -5.41 -5.37
C ILE A 197 2.01 -5.23 -6.78
N VAL A 198 0.93 -4.45 -6.89
CA VAL A 198 0.17 -4.25 -8.14
C VAL A 198 0.65 -3.03 -8.93
N ASN A 199 1.46 -2.15 -8.32
CA ASN A 199 2.08 -1.01 -8.99
C ASN A 199 2.78 -1.42 -10.30
N GLY A 200 2.69 -0.56 -11.33
CA GLY A 200 3.37 -0.78 -12.61
C GLY A 200 4.89 -0.75 -12.50
N TYR A 201 5.62 -1.28 -13.50
CA TYR A 201 7.09 -1.35 -13.47
C TYR A 201 7.76 0.01 -13.18
N ASN A 202 7.36 1.07 -13.89
CA ASN A 202 7.93 2.41 -13.70
C ASN A 202 7.63 2.97 -12.31
N GLU A 203 6.44 2.69 -11.76
CA GLU A 203 6.07 3.11 -10.41
C GLU A 203 6.94 2.40 -9.37
N ARG A 204 7.17 1.09 -9.52
CA ARG A 204 8.05 0.31 -8.63
C ARG A 204 9.50 0.78 -8.68
N GLN A 205 10.02 1.08 -9.87
CA GLN A 205 11.36 1.66 -10.03
C GLN A 205 11.47 3.02 -9.34
N ASN A 206 10.44 3.86 -9.43
CA ASN A 206 10.40 5.15 -8.74
C ASN A 206 10.32 4.98 -7.22
N LEU A 207 9.46 4.07 -6.73
CA LEU A 207 9.38 3.71 -5.31
C LEU A 207 10.73 3.24 -4.77
N GLN A 208 11.43 2.34 -5.48
CA GLN A 208 12.75 1.87 -5.07
C GLN A 208 13.77 3.02 -4.98
N LYS A 209 13.74 3.98 -5.91
CA LYS A 209 14.59 5.19 -5.82
C LYS A 209 14.26 6.03 -4.58
N LYS A 210 12.98 6.12 -4.21
CA LYS A 210 12.57 6.82 -2.97
C LYS A 210 13.05 6.08 -1.73
N PHE A 211 12.96 4.75 -1.69
CA PHE A 211 13.49 3.96 -0.59
C PHE A 211 15.00 4.16 -0.45
N ASN A 212 15.76 4.09 -1.55
CA ASN A 212 17.21 4.34 -1.55
C ASN A 212 17.53 5.76 -1.06
N LEU A 213 16.78 6.77 -1.52
CA LEU A 213 16.95 8.15 -1.06
C LEU A 213 16.80 8.27 0.46
N PHE A 214 15.83 7.58 1.07
CA PHE A 214 15.66 7.58 2.53
C PHE A 214 16.78 6.85 3.26
N GLN A 215 17.21 5.71 2.73
CA GLN A 215 18.31 4.93 3.27
C GLN A 215 19.61 5.74 3.27
N GLU A 216 19.91 6.42 2.16
CA GLU A 216 21.13 7.21 1.93
C GLU A 216 21.09 8.56 2.67
N PHE A 217 19.91 9.11 2.92
CA PHE A 217 19.77 10.38 3.64
C PHE A 217 20.44 10.33 5.03
N ARG A 218 21.37 11.25 5.27
CA ARG A 218 22.07 11.45 6.54
C ARG A 218 21.65 12.83 7.07
N PRO A 219 20.64 12.92 7.94
CA PRO A 219 20.11 14.20 8.37
C PRO A 219 21.15 14.99 9.16
N LYS A 220 21.25 16.29 8.87
CA LYS A 220 21.90 17.28 9.74
C LYS A 220 20.91 17.78 10.79
N GLU A 221 21.36 18.63 11.72
CA GLU A 221 20.48 19.22 12.74
C GLU A 221 19.32 20.03 12.14
N ASP A 222 19.54 20.60 10.96
CA ASP A 222 18.62 21.46 10.21
C ASP A 222 17.93 20.73 9.04
N GLU A 223 17.97 19.40 8.97
CA GLU A 223 17.33 18.64 7.89
C GLU A 223 16.43 17.51 8.41
N GLU A 224 15.24 17.40 7.82
CA GLU A 224 14.27 16.34 8.13
C GLU A 224 13.66 15.79 6.82
N MET A 225 13.68 14.47 6.66
CA MET A 225 13.04 13.79 5.52
C MET A 225 11.75 13.13 5.96
N ILE A 226 10.70 13.35 5.16
CA ILE A 226 9.37 12.79 5.37
C ILE A 226 8.96 12.06 4.10
N GLN A 227 8.67 10.77 4.19
CA GLN A 227 8.09 10.01 3.08
C GLN A 227 6.69 9.57 3.46
N THR A 228 5.72 9.94 2.64
CA THR A 228 4.33 9.55 2.82
C THR A 228 3.92 8.53 1.76
N TYR A 229 3.16 7.54 2.20
CA TYR A 229 2.63 6.50 1.33
C TYR A 229 1.14 6.33 1.62
N MET A 230 0.33 6.51 0.58
CA MET A 230 -1.06 6.07 0.58
C MET A 230 -1.08 4.59 0.18
N LEU A 231 -1.53 3.72 1.08
CA LEU A 231 -1.49 2.27 0.90
C LEU A 231 -2.88 1.77 0.51
N GLY A 232 -3.03 1.32 -0.73
CA GLY A 232 -4.23 0.62 -1.20
C GLY A 232 -4.07 -0.87 -0.98
N VAL A 233 -4.65 -1.37 0.11
CA VAL A 233 -4.50 -2.76 0.59
C VAL A 233 -5.81 -3.50 0.40
N THR A 234 -5.89 -4.42 -0.58
CA THR A 234 -7.04 -5.29 -0.93
C THR A 234 -8.42 -4.62 -0.92
N ASN A 235 -8.96 -4.26 0.24
CA ASN A 235 -10.26 -3.61 0.42
C ASN A 235 -10.22 -2.30 1.24
N HIS A 236 -9.06 -1.69 1.45
CA HIS A 236 -8.91 -0.53 2.31
C HIS A 236 -7.78 0.42 1.91
N TRP A 237 -7.88 1.67 2.34
CA TRP A 237 -6.86 2.70 2.15
C TRP A 237 -6.34 3.22 3.47
N ILE A 238 -5.02 3.24 3.60
CA ILE A 238 -4.32 3.51 4.86
C ILE A 238 -3.19 4.50 4.60
N SER A 239 -2.84 5.24 5.64
CA SER A 239 -1.77 6.24 5.59
C SER A 239 -0.54 5.70 6.28
N PHE A 240 0.62 5.84 5.64
CA PHE A 240 1.91 5.53 6.23
C PHE A 240 2.85 6.72 6.07
N VAL A 241 3.60 7.04 7.12
CA VAL A 241 4.61 8.10 7.13
C VAL A 241 5.90 7.57 7.73
N ALA A 242 7.01 7.72 7.01
CA ALA A 242 8.36 7.54 7.53
C ALA A 242 9.04 8.90 7.70
N ILE A 243 9.63 9.11 8.87
CA ILE A 243 10.33 10.35 9.22
C ILE A 243 11.76 10.00 9.58
N LYS A 244 12.74 10.74 9.06
CA LYS A 244 14.15 10.61 9.43
C LYS A 244 14.75 11.98 9.72
N ASN A 245 15.26 12.13 10.93
CA ASN A 245 15.96 13.32 11.41
C ASN A 245 17.14 12.90 12.30
N ILE A 246 17.85 13.85 12.88
CA ILE A 246 19.05 13.58 13.71
C ILE A 246 18.75 12.68 14.93
N LYS A 247 17.50 12.64 15.41
CA LYS A 247 17.09 11.80 16.54
C LYS A 247 16.79 10.36 16.15
N GLY A 248 16.76 10.06 14.86
CA GLY A 248 16.53 8.72 14.33
C GLY A 248 15.38 8.65 13.33
N THR A 249 14.91 7.41 13.12
CA THR A 249 13.81 7.10 12.21
C THR A 249 12.54 6.78 12.99
N GLN A 250 11.41 7.29 12.53
CA GLN A 250 10.08 6.99 13.07
C GLN A 250 9.14 6.56 11.95
N PHE A 251 8.30 5.58 12.24
CA PHE A 251 7.26 5.09 11.33
C PHE A 251 5.89 5.31 11.97
N ILE A 252 4.96 5.87 11.21
CA ILE A 252 3.60 6.20 11.64
C ILE A 252 2.61 5.54 10.68
N VAL A 253 1.63 4.85 11.24
CA VAL A 253 0.50 4.26 10.52
C VAL A 253 -0.79 4.88 11.04
N MET A 254 -1.67 5.28 10.12
CA MET A 254 -2.98 5.83 10.43
C MET A 254 -4.04 5.12 9.59
N ASP A 255 -4.87 4.32 10.27
CA ASP A 255 -5.98 3.56 9.70
C ASP A 255 -7.31 4.10 10.25
N SER A 256 -8.21 4.55 9.38
CA SER A 256 -9.55 5.05 9.75
C SER A 256 -10.47 3.99 10.38
N ARG A 257 -10.10 2.70 10.35
CA ARG A 257 -10.79 1.65 11.12
C ARG A 257 -10.44 1.74 12.61
N ASN A 258 -9.30 2.34 12.97
CA ASN A 258 -8.75 2.43 14.32
C ASN A 258 -8.72 1.07 15.04
N ARG A 259 -8.25 0.03 14.35
CA ARG A 259 -8.21 -1.33 14.90
C ARG A 259 -6.77 -1.78 15.12
N ASP A 260 -6.47 -2.24 16.32
CA ASP A 260 -5.13 -2.75 16.66
C ASP A 260 -4.98 -4.22 16.27
N PHE A 261 -5.02 -4.53 14.98
CA PHE A 261 -4.87 -5.90 14.48
C PHE A 261 -3.47 -6.23 13.95
N PHE A 262 -2.48 -5.33 14.07
CA PHE A 262 -1.16 -5.52 13.45
C PHE A 262 -0.38 -6.75 13.93
N LEU A 263 -0.71 -7.26 15.13
CA LEU A 263 -0.08 -8.46 15.71
C LEU A 263 -1.07 -9.62 15.90
N TRP A 264 -2.25 -9.54 15.29
CA TRP A 264 -3.22 -10.63 15.38
C TRP A 264 -2.78 -11.82 14.54
N ASN A 265 -2.85 -13.00 15.12
CA ASN A 265 -2.70 -14.25 14.38
C ASN A 265 -4.01 -14.56 13.60
N GLN A 266 -3.97 -15.61 12.77
CA GLN A 266 -5.11 -15.99 11.94
C GLN A 266 -6.37 -16.31 12.76
N GLN A 267 -6.21 -16.93 13.93
CA GLN A 267 -7.34 -17.27 14.80
C GLN A 267 -8.02 -16.01 15.35
N GLN A 268 -7.24 -15.04 15.82
CA GLN A 268 -7.75 -13.76 16.34
C GLN A 268 -8.48 -12.96 15.25
N ILE A 269 -7.98 -12.97 14.01
CA ILE A 269 -8.66 -12.35 12.87
C ILE A 269 -10.01 -13.03 12.62
N LYS A 270 -10.05 -14.37 12.61
CA LYS A 270 -11.29 -15.15 12.38
C LYS A 270 -12.32 -14.89 13.48
N GLU A 271 -11.90 -14.92 14.74
CA GLU A 271 -12.77 -14.63 15.90
C GLU A 271 -13.36 -13.23 15.81
N PHE A 272 -12.54 -12.24 15.44
CA PHE A 272 -13.01 -10.88 15.24
C PHE A 272 -14.07 -10.78 14.12
N LEU A 273 -13.83 -11.43 12.97
CA LEU A 273 -14.78 -11.40 11.86
C LEU A 273 -16.09 -12.10 12.20
N GLN A 274 -16.03 -13.21 12.94
CA GLN A 274 -17.22 -13.87 13.47
C GLN A 274 -17.99 -12.98 14.44
N GLN A 275 -17.30 -12.29 15.35
CA GLN A 275 -17.94 -11.35 16.27
C GLN A 275 -18.57 -10.17 15.52
N ASP A 276 -17.87 -9.54 14.57
CA ASP A 276 -18.43 -8.43 13.79
C ASP A 276 -19.67 -8.91 13.02
N GLN A 277 -19.62 -10.10 12.42
CA GLN A 277 -20.76 -10.71 11.73
C GLN A 277 -21.99 -10.88 12.63
N LEU A 278 -21.81 -11.27 13.90
CA LEU A 278 -22.89 -11.37 14.88
C LEU A 278 -23.45 -10.01 15.32
N GLU A 279 -22.61 -8.97 15.30
CA GLU A 279 -23.00 -7.61 15.70
C GLU A 279 -23.65 -6.80 14.57
N ARG A 280 -23.39 -7.13 13.29
CA ARG A 280 -23.93 -6.39 12.13
C ARG A 280 -25.46 -6.25 12.15
N PRO A 281 -26.27 -7.29 12.39
CA PRO A 281 -27.73 -7.15 12.48
C PRO A 281 -28.16 -6.17 13.58
N LYS A 282 -27.44 -6.13 14.72
CA LYS A 282 -27.70 -5.20 15.82
C LYS A 282 -27.45 -3.74 15.42
N ARG A 283 -26.62 -3.50 14.41
CA ARG A 283 -26.32 -2.18 13.84
C ARG A 283 -27.20 -1.87 12.61
N GLY A 284 -28.22 -2.69 12.32
CA GLY A 284 -29.08 -2.54 11.14
C GLY A 284 -28.40 -2.91 9.81
N GLN A 285 -27.28 -3.62 9.85
CA GLN A 285 -26.51 -4.02 8.67
C GLN A 285 -26.76 -5.48 8.32
N LYS A 286 -26.80 -5.80 7.02
CA LYS A 286 -26.88 -7.19 6.56
C LYS A 286 -25.59 -7.94 6.91
N PRO A 287 -25.69 -9.23 7.29
CA PRO A 287 -24.53 -10.12 7.40
C PRO A 287 -23.74 -10.15 6.09
N LEU A 288 -22.42 -10.25 6.19
CA LEU A 288 -21.54 -10.43 5.03
C LEU A 288 -21.66 -11.87 4.49
N ASN A 289 -21.49 -12.03 3.19
CA ASN A 289 -21.30 -13.37 2.63
C ASN A 289 -19.84 -13.84 2.82
N GLN A 290 -19.56 -15.11 2.50
CA GLN A 290 -18.24 -15.69 2.67
C GLN A 290 -17.15 -14.92 1.90
N PHE A 291 -17.45 -14.52 0.66
CA PHE A 291 -16.51 -13.74 -0.16
C PHE A 291 -16.04 -12.45 0.55
N TYR A 292 -16.95 -11.68 1.14
CA TYR A 292 -16.56 -10.48 1.88
C TYR A 292 -15.77 -10.81 3.14
N LEU A 293 -16.13 -11.88 3.86
CA LEU A 293 -15.37 -12.32 5.03
C LEU A 293 -13.92 -12.67 4.65
N ASP A 294 -13.73 -13.44 3.58
CA ASP A 294 -12.41 -13.79 3.05
C ASP A 294 -11.64 -12.53 2.60
N LEU A 295 -12.33 -11.59 1.96
CA LEU A 295 -11.75 -10.30 1.55
C LEU A 295 -11.29 -9.46 2.75
N TYR A 296 -12.06 -9.42 3.84
CA TYR A 296 -11.66 -8.72 5.07
C TYR A 296 -10.51 -9.43 5.79
N GLU A 297 -10.54 -10.77 5.88
CA GLU A 297 -9.43 -11.56 6.43
C GLU A 297 -8.15 -11.28 5.66
N GLN A 298 -8.22 -11.36 4.33
CA GLN A 298 -7.07 -11.11 3.47
C GLN A 298 -6.59 -9.65 3.57
N GLY A 299 -7.50 -8.67 3.61
CA GLY A 299 -7.13 -7.27 3.77
C GLY A 299 -6.37 -6.97 5.06
N MET A 300 -6.70 -7.67 6.17
CA MET A 300 -5.94 -7.55 7.42
C MET A 300 -4.54 -8.16 7.31
N LYS A 301 -4.43 -9.36 6.73
CA LYS A 301 -3.15 -10.04 6.50
C LYS A 301 -2.23 -9.23 5.58
N ASP A 302 -2.79 -8.75 4.47
CA ASP A 302 -2.09 -7.95 3.49
C ASP A 302 -1.58 -6.65 4.10
N LEU A 303 -2.35 -6.02 4.99
CA LEU A 303 -1.89 -4.83 5.68
C LEU A 303 -0.70 -5.13 6.59
N GLN A 304 -0.81 -6.16 7.44
CA GLN A 304 0.28 -6.57 8.33
C GLN A 304 1.56 -6.82 7.53
N GLN A 305 1.44 -7.56 6.42
CA GLN A 305 2.56 -7.89 5.55
C GLN A 305 3.13 -6.64 4.89
N LEU A 306 2.30 -5.78 4.31
CA LEU A 306 2.77 -4.58 3.61
C LEU A 306 3.50 -3.60 4.54
N ILE A 307 3.00 -3.34 5.75
CA ILE A 307 3.69 -2.45 6.70
C ILE A 307 5.07 -2.99 7.04
N THR A 308 5.16 -4.30 7.26
CA THR A 308 6.42 -4.99 7.53
C THR A 308 7.38 -4.84 6.36
N LEU A 309 6.92 -5.15 5.14
CA LEU A 309 7.73 -4.99 3.93
C LEU A 309 8.17 -3.54 3.70
N LEU A 310 7.28 -2.57 3.90
CA LEU A 310 7.57 -1.16 3.68
C LEU A 310 8.66 -0.66 4.63
N ILE A 311 8.59 -1.04 5.91
CA ILE A 311 9.66 -0.75 6.88
C ILE A 311 10.97 -1.42 6.46
N SER A 312 10.92 -2.68 6.02
CA SER A 312 12.10 -3.41 5.53
C SER A 312 12.74 -2.73 4.32
N TRP A 313 11.95 -2.28 3.34
CA TRP A 313 12.42 -1.56 2.16
C TRP A 313 12.98 -0.19 2.50
N ILE A 314 12.32 0.57 3.37
CA ILE A 314 12.76 1.92 3.77
C ILE A 314 14.04 1.86 4.61
N THR A 315 14.21 0.82 5.42
CA THR A 315 15.43 0.63 6.25
C THR A 315 16.56 -0.10 5.52
N GLY A 316 16.33 -0.60 4.30
CA GLY A 316 17.33 -1.27 3.47
C GLY A 316 17.60 -2.72 3.86
N GLN A 317 16.74 -3.34 4.67
CA GLN A 317 16.85 -4.76 5.03
C GLN A 317 16.49 -5.67 3.85
N SER A 318 15.58 -5.23 2.99
CA SER A 318 15.25 -5.90 1.73
C SER A 318 14.99 -4.88 0.62
N LYS A 319 14.77 -5.36 -0.61
CA LYS A 319 14.48 -4.52 -1.78
C LYS A 319 13.11 -4.87 -2.35
N LEU A 320 12.40 -3.85 -2.83
CA LEU A 320 11.07 -4.00 -3.45
C LEU A 320 11.15 -4.93 -4.67
N GLU A 321 12.12 -4.70 -5.55
CA GLU A 321 12.26 -5.51 -6.77
C GLU A 321 12.67 -6.96 -6.48
N ALA A 322 13.44 -7.20 -5.42
CA ALA A 322 13.72 -8.55 -4.96
C ALA A 322 12.43 -9.23 -4.52
N TYR A 323 11.60 -8.57 -3.70
CA TYR A 323 10.31 -9.11 -3.30
C TYR A 323 9.43 -9.43 -4.50
N VAL A 324 9.22 -8.47 -5.42
CA VAL A 324 8.39 -8.64 -6.62
C VAL A 324 8.90 -9.78 -7.50
N SER A 325 10.22 -9.87 -7.70
CA SER A 325 10.83 -10.96 -8.49
C SER A 325 10.60 -12.32 -7.86
N ASN A 326 10.66 -12.41 -6.53
CA ASN A 326 10.40 -13.63 -5.77
C ASN A 326 8.92 -14.01 -5.76
N GLN A 327 7.99 -13.07 -5.88
CA GLN A 327 6.58 -13.39 -6.02
C GLN A 327 6.24 -13.88 -7.42
N LYS A 328 6.73 -13.17 -8.45
CA LYS A 328 6.47 -13.52 -9.84
C LYS A 328 6.98 -14.90 -10.20
N ILE A 329 8.12 -15.31 -9.67
CA ILE A 329 8.64 -16.67 -9.91
C ILE A 329 7.73 -17.74 -9.28
N GLN A 330 7.14 -17.42 -8.13
CA GLN A 330 6.23 -18.33 -7.43
C GLN A 330 4.89 -18.51 -8.15
N VAL A 331 4.46 -17.53 -8.97
CA VAL A 331 3.24 -17.64 -9.79
C VAL A 331 3.26 -18.86 -10.72
N PHE A 332 4.43 -19.28 -11.20
CA PHE A 332 4.55 -20.47 -12.04
C PHE A 332 5.19 -21.67 -11.34
N LEU A 333 5.97 -21.47 -10.26
CA LEU A 333 6.56 -22.59 -9.52
C LEU A 333 5.57 -23.26 -8.56
N ASN A 334 4.74 -22.50 -7.83
CA ASN A 334 3.77 -23.09 -6.91
C ASN A 334 2.78 -24.01 -7.63
N PRO A 335 2.17 -23.61 -8.77
CA PRO A 335 1.28 -24.52 -9.50
C PRO A 335 1.96 -25.81 -9.95
N LEU A 336 3.26 -25.80 -10.27
CA LEU A 336 3.98 -27.02 -10.60
C LEU A 336 4.10 -27.95 -9.37
N ILE A 337 4.46 -27.39 -8.22
CA ILE A 337 4.59 -28.15 -6.97
C ILE A 337 3.22 -28.70 -6.53
N GLU A 338 2.17 -27.90 -6.67
CA GLU A 338 0.78 -28.28 -6.39
C GLU A 338 0.29 -29.39 -7.33
N LEU A 339 0.55 -29.28 -8.64
CA LEU A 339 0.18 -30.31 -9.61
C LEU A 339 0.92 -31.64 -9.38
N LEU A 340 2.10 -31.59 -8.76
CA LEU A 340 2.85 -32.77 -8.34
C LEU A 340 2.36 -33.35 -7.01
N GLU A 341 1.45 -32.66 -6.30
CA GLU A 341 0.88 -33.05 -5.00
C GLU A 341 1.93 -33.39 -3.94
N ILE A 342 3.08 -32.70 -3.97
CA ILE A 342 4.20 -32.91 -3.05
C ILE A 342 4.56 -31.64 -2.28
N THR A 343 5.22 -31.82 -1.14
CA THR A 343 5.78 -30.69 -0.40
C THR A 343 6.94 -30.05 -1.18
N GLN A 344 7.21 -28.80 -0.88
CA GLN A 344 8.35 -28.08 -1.47
C GLN A 344 9.70 -28.79 -1.21
N GLU A 345 9.87 -29.39 -0.02
CA GLU A 345 11.05 -30.17 0.32
C GLU A 345 11.18 -31.43 -0.54
N ASN A 346 10.09 -32.15 -0.75
CA ASN A 346 10.05 -33.33 -1.62
C ASN A 346 10.29 -32.96 -3.07
N TYR A 347 9.77 -31.82 -3.53
CA TYR A 347 9.98 -31.30 -4.88
C TYR A 347 11.46 -31.05 -5.18
N ILE A 348 12.20 -30.44 -4.25
CA ILE A 348 13.65 -30.19 -4.40
C ILE A 348 14.40 -31.50 -4.63
N ASN A 349 13.96 -32.59 -4.00
CA ASN A 349 14.59 -33.90 -4.08
C ASN A 349 14.02 -34.82 -5.18
N LEU A 350 12.95 -34.41 -5.87
CA LEU A 350 12.25 -35.21 -6.87
C LEU A 350 13.18 -35.61 -8.02
N ARG A 351 13.23 -36.89 -8.41
CA ARG A 351 14.01 -37.33 -9.57
C ARG A 351 13.09 -37.81 -10.67
N PHE A 352 13.41 -37.43 -11.91
CA PHE A 352 12.78 -38.00 -13.10
C PHE A 352 13.40 -39.38 -13.36
N CYS A 353 12.72 -40.45 -12.97
CA CYS A 353 13.17 -41.83 -13.15
C CYS A 353 12.16 -42.64 -13.98
N ASN A 354 12.56 -43.80 -14.47
CA ASN A 354 11.69 -44.61 -15.35
C ASN A 354 10.36 -44.99 -14.68
N GLU A 355 10.33 -45.12 -13.35
CA GLU A 355 9.15 -45.53 -12.57
C GLU A 355 8.07 -44.44 -12.51
N ASN A 356 8.46 -43.15 -12.58
CA ASN A 356 7.55 -42.01 -12.49
C ASN A 356 7.53 -41.14 -13.76
N ALA A 357 8.25 -41.54 -14.80
CA ALA A 357 8.48 -40.74 -16.00
C ALA A 357 7.19 -40.35 -16.73
N ASP A 358 6.24 -41.28 -16.88
CA ASP A 358 4.99 -41.04 -17.61
C ASP A 358 4.12 -39.98 -16.90
N GLU A 359 3.99 -40.09 -15.58
CA GLU A 359 3.21 -39.16 -14.74
C GLU A 359 3.85 -37.77 -14.70
N ILE A 360 5.14 -37.69 -14.37
CA ILE A 360 5.86 -36.41 -14.29
C ILE A 360 5.87 -35.72 -15.67
N TYR A 361 6.03 -36.47 -16.76
CA TYR A 361 5.94 -35.92 -18.11
C TYR A 361 4.57 -35.28 -18.38
N GLN A 362 3.46 -35.94 -18.05
CA GLN A 362 2.12 -35.40 -18.27
C GLN A 362 1.89 -34.11 -17.47
N ILE A 363 2.31 -34.10 -16.21
CA ILE A 363 2.22 -32.91 -15.34
C ILE A 363 3.03 -31.75 -15.91
N LEU A 364 4.29 -31.99 -16.30
CA LEU A 364 5.13 -30.95 -16.88
C LEU A 364 4.63 -30.45 -18.24
N ALA A 365 4.03 -31.32 -19.06
CA ALA A 365 3.41 -30.94 -20.32
C ALA A 365 2.19 -30.02 -20.10
N LEU A 366 1.33 -30.36 -19.13
CA LEU A 366 0.17 -29.56 -18.74
C LEU A 366 0.60 -28.20 -18.17
N TRP A 367 1.52 -28.22 -17.20
CA TRP A 367 2.08 -27.02 -16.60
C TRP A 367 2.74 -26.12 -17.65
N SER A 368 3.50 -26.70 -18.56
CA SER A 368 4.12 -25.96 -19.67
C SER A 368 3.08 -25.32 -20.59
N ASP A 369 1.97 -26.01 -20.84
CA ASP A 369 0.90 -25.47 -21.68
C ASP A 369 0.27 -24.22 -21.03
N GLN A 370 -0.02 -24.30 -19.74
CA GLN A 370 -0.67 -23.23 -18.99
C GLN A 370 0.26 -22.03 -18.69
N TYR A 371 1.51 -22.26 -18.30
CA TYR A 371 2.36 -21.23 -17.69
C TYR A 371 3.50 -20.70 -18.56
N ARG A 372 3.70 -21.22 -19.78
CA ARG A 372 4.82 -20.75 -20.64
C ARG A 372 4.78 -19.25 -20.93
N ILE A 373 3.60 -18.64 -21.03
CA ILE A 373 3.46 -17.19 -21.30
C ILE A 373 3.92 -16.41 -20.06
N THR A 374 3.50 -16.85 -18.87
CA THR A 374 3.94 -16.27 -17.58
C THR A 374 5.46 -16.35 -17.42
N VAL A 375 6.07 -17.50 -17.72
CA VAL A 375 7.54 -17.65 -17.66
C VAL A 375 8.23 -16.74 -18.68
N ARG A 376 7.67 -16.61 -19.90
CA ARG A 376 8.19 -15.67 -20.91
C ARG A 376 8.18 -14.23 -20.42
N GLU A 377 7.10 -13.79 -19.78
CA GLU A 377 6.99 -12.43 -19.23
C GLU A 377 7.96 -12.18 -18.08
N TYR A 378 8.45 -13.25 -17.43
CA TYR A 378 9.48 -13.16 -16.41
C TYR A 378 10.89 -12.94 -16.97
N ILE A 379 11.13 -13.24 -18.25
CA ILE A 379 12.43 -13.03 -18.91
C ILE A 379 12.83 -11.55 -18.82
N GLY A 380 14.04 -11.29 -18.33
CA GLY A 380 14.57 -9.92 -18.15
C GLY A 380 14.02 -9.16 -16.94
N ASN A 381 13.05 -9.74 -16.21
CA ASN A 381 12.51 -9.20 -14.96
C ASN A 381 13.04 -9.92 -13.72
N ALA A 382 13.88 -10.94 -13.90
CA ALA A 382 14.45 -11.73 -12.82
C ALA A 382 15.59 -10.97 -12.15
N THR A 383 15.31 -10.30 -11.02
CA THR A 383 16.34 -9.58 -10.26
C THR A 383 16.34 -10.05 -8.81
N GLN A 384 17.50 -10.49 -8.30
CA GLN A 384 17.72 -10.80 -6.88
C GLN A 384 16.67 -11.77 -6.28
N ILE A 385 16.55 -12.97 -6.87
CA ILE A 385 15.72 -14.04 -6.28
C ILE A 385 16.39 -14.66 -5.05
N THR A 386 15.60 -15.18 -4.12
CA THR A 386 16.09 -15.91 -2.95
C THR A 386 16.78 -17.20 -3.36
N GLN A 387 17.68 -17.70 -2.52
CA GLN A 387 18.34 -18.98 -2.74
C GLN A 387 17.33 -20.12 -2.88
N LEU A 388 16.27 -20.11 -2.07
CA LEU A 388 15.19 -21.10 -2.14
C LEU A 388 14.51 -21.09 -3.51
N ASN A 389 14.10 -19.91 -3.99
CA ASN A 389 13.47 -19.77 -5.30
C ASN A 389 14.42 -20.16 -6.44
N LYS A 390 15.72 -19.89 -6.29
CA LYS A 390 16.74 -20.35 -7.25
C LYS A 390 16.81 -21.87 -7.30
N ILE A 391 16.79 -22.55 -6.15
CA ILE A 391 16.79 -24.02 -6.07
C ILE A 391 15.53 -24.59 -6.73
N LEU A 392 14.35 -24.07 -6.38
CA LEU A 392 13.08 -24.52 -6.98
C LEU A 392 13.03 -24.31 -8.49
N PHE A 393 13.56 -23.18 -8.95
CA PHE A 393 13.63 -22.85 -10.37
C PHE A 393 14.58 -23.78 -11.12
N LEU A 394 15.79 -24.01 -10.60
CA LEU A 394 16.74 -24.95 -11.18
C LEU A 394 16.16 -26.37 -11.23
N LYS A 395 15.35 -26.73 -10.23
CA LYS A 395 14.65 -28.00 -10.22
C LYS A 395 13.60 -28.10 -11.34
N ALA A 396 12.83 -27.04 -11.57
CA ALA A 396 11.88 -27.00 -12.68
C ALA A 396 12.59 -27.14 -14.03
N LEU A 397 13.74 -26.48 -14.19
CA LEU A 397 14.58 -26.58 -15.38
C LEU A 397 15.10 -28.02 -15.58
N GLU A 398 15.64 -28.65 -14.54
CA GLU A 398 16.13 -30.04 -14.56
C GLU A 398 15.01 -31.02 -14.98
N LEU A 399 13.85 -30.95 -14.33
CA LEU A 399 12.71 -31.83 -14.61
C LEU A 399 12.18 -31.61 -16.03
N THR A 400 12.10 -30.35 -16.48
CA THR A 400 11.67 -30.01 -17.85
C THR A 400 12.63 -30.57 -18.91
N MET A 401 13.95 -30.50 -18.66
CA MET A 401 14.96 -31.11 -19.53
C MET A 401 14.77 -32.63 -19.63
N ALA A 402 14.63 -33.31 -18.49
CA ALA A 402 14.43 -34.76 -18.44
C ALA A 402 13.12 -35.19 -19.15
N ALA A 403 12.05 -34.43 -18.96
CA ALA A 403 10.77 -34.68 -19.63
C ALA A 403 10.84 -34.50 -21.15
N LEU A 404 11.61 -33.52 -21.64
CA LEU A 404 11.82 -33.31 -23.08
C LEU A 404 12.66 -34.44 -23.69
N ASP A 405 13.69 -34.90 -22.98
CA ASP A 405 14.48 -36.07 -23.38
C ASP A 405 13.62 -37.34 -23.44
N TYR A 406 12.73 -37.51 -22.46
CA TYR A 406 11.76 -38.59 -22.42
C TYR A 406 10.80 -38.56 -23.62
N GLN A 407 10.21 -37.39 -23.92
CA GLN A 407 9.35 -37.15 -25.08
C GLN A 407 10.07 -37.53 -26.39
N THR A 408 11.33 -37.10 -26.51
CA THR A 408 12.20 -37.35 -27.67
C THR A 408 12.45 -38.84 -27.87
N ARG A 409 12.84 -39.56 -26.81
CA ARG A 409 13.20 -40.99 -26.87
C ARG A 409 12.02 -41.89 -27.21
N ARG A 410 10.80 -41.53 -26.79
CA ARG A 410 9.58 -42.30 -27.08
C ARG A 410 8.96 -42.02 -28.45
N GLY A 411 9.60 -41.20 -29.30
CA GLY A 411 9.07 -40.91 -30.63
C GLY A 411 7.73 -40.17 -30.59
N LEU A 412 7.37 -39.56 -29.44
CA LEU A 412 6.22 -38.67 -29.27
C LEU A 412 6.45 -37.30 -29.97
N TRP A 413 7.41 -37.28 -30.89
CA TRP A 413 7.96 -36.11 -31.53
C TRP A 413 7.45 -36.00 -32.96
N ASN A 414 6.29 -35.38 -33.14
CA ASN A 414 5.92 -34.77 -34.41
C ASN A 414 5.93 -33.25 -34.22
N GLN A 415 6.86 -32.59 -34.93
CA GLN A 415 7.05 -31.12 -35.05
C GLN A 415 7.88 -30.42 -33.94
N LYS A 416 9.18 -30.32 -34.22
CA LYS A 416 10.26 -29.58 -33.52
C LYS A 416 10.01 -28.09 -33.14
N LYS A 417 8.81 -27.53 -33.32
CA LYS A 417 8.57 -26.09 -33.10
C LYS A 417 7.26 -25.73 -32.38
N GLN A 418 6.48 -26.71 -31.89
CA GLN A 418 5.15 -26.44 -31.34
C GLN A 418 4.84 -27.02 -29.95
N SER A 419 5.67 -27.89 -29.36
CA SER A 419 5.36 -28.37 -27.99
C SER A 419 5.56 -27.25 -26.96
N SER A 420 4.59 -27.13 -26.05
CA SER A 420 4.64 -26.19 -24.93
C SER A 420 5.88 -26.41 -24.06
N LEU A 421 6.27 -27.67 -23.86
CA LEU A 421 7.44 -28.10 -23.09
C LEU A 421 8.76 -27.58 -23.68
N HIS A 422 8.90 -27.59 -25.01
CA HIS A 422 10.11 -27.06 -25.66
C HIS A 422 10.25 -25.55 -25.44
N ARG A 423 9.16 -24.80 -25.65
CA ARG A 423 9.15 -23.34 -25.41
C ARG A 423 9.35 -23.01 -23.93
N MET A 424 8.77 -23.80 -23.05
CA MET A 424 8.99 -23.67 -21.61
C MET A 424 10.48 -23.83 -21.27
N LEU A 425 11.14 -24.87 -21.79
CA LEU A 425 12.57 -25.07 -21.60
C LEU A 425 13.39 -23.88 -22.11
N GLU A 426 13.10 -23.38 -23.32
CA GLU A 426 13.76 -22.19 -23.86
C GLU A 426 13.62 -20.98 -22.92
N TYR A 427 12.39 -20.72 -22.43
CA TYR A 427 12.15 -19.60 -21.52
C TYR A 427 12.83 -19.78 -20.17
N LEU A 428 12.79 -20.97 -19.57
CA LEU A 428 13.51 -21.27 -18.33
C LEU A 428 15.02 -21.11 -18.52
N GLN A 429 15.60 -21.54 -19.64
CA GLN A 429 17.02 -21.32 -19.93
C GLN A 429 17.36 -19.84 -20.07
N LEU A 430 16.49 -19.03 -20.68
CA LEU A 430 16.68 -17.58 -20.77
C LEU A 430 16.59 -16.89 -19.40
N VAL A 431 15.63 -17.27 -18.57
CA VAL A 431 15.52 -16.79 -17.19
C VAL A 431 16.76 -17.20 -16.39
N ASN A 432 17.24 -18.45 -16.52
CA ASN A 432 18.44 -18.93 -15.81
C ASN A 432 19.69 -18.11 -16.15
N LYS A 433 19.82 -17.64 -17.41
CA LYS A 433 20.94 -16.78 -17.81
C LYS A 433 20.90 -15.39 -17.17
N SER A 434 19.73 -14.95 -16.70
CA SER A 434 19.54 -13.66 -16.01
C SER A 434 19.62 -13.75 -14.47
N LEU A 435 19.70 -14.96 -13.91
CA LEU A 435 19.76 -15.28 -12.48
C LEU A 435 21.17 -15.60 -11.99
#